data_AF-A0A3B4XRM4-F1
#
_entry.id   AF-A0A3B4XRM4-F1
#
_cell.length_a   1.000
_cell.length_b   1.000
_cell.length_c   1.000
_cell.angle_alpha   90.00
_cell.angle_beta   90.00
_cell.angle_gamma   90.00
#
_symmetry.space_group_name_H-M   'P 1'
#
loop_
_entity.id
_entity.type
_entity.pdbx_description
1 polymer ?
#
loop_
_entity_poly.entity_id
_entity_poly.type
_entity_poly.pdbx_seq_one_letter_code
_entity_poly.pdbx_strand_id
1 'polypeptide(L)' 'MAFTGKYVLESQENYKDFLKALELETVDGDIFKTTVTPDGGKLKIQFPKYLYTAEVVGDKLVEVSTYNLTLMISKKIK' A
#
# COMPACT_ATOMS: atom_id res chain seq x y z
N MET A 1 -16.43 5.55 4.31
CA MET A 1 -15.90 4.73 3.20
C MET A 1 -14.94 3.71 3.81
N ALA A 2 -14.82 2.49 3.29
CA ALA A 2 -14.08 1.39 3.95
C ALA A 2 -12.64 1.77 4.41
N PHE A 3 -12.00 2.69 3.69
CA PHE A 3 -10.63 3.16 3.94
C PHE A 3 -10.52 4.36 4.91
N THR A 4 -11.63 4.93 5.38
CA THR A 4 -11.60 6.05 6.33
C THR A 4 -11.33 5.53 7.74
N GLY A 5 -10.18 5.89 8.32
CA GLY A 5 -9.77 5.46 9.66
C GLY A 5 -8.29 5.71 9.93
N LYS A 6 -7.86 5.52 11.18
CA LYS A 6 -6.43 5.46 11.52
C LYS A 6 -5.97 4.02 11.47
N TYR A 7 -4.89 3.75 10.73
CA TYR A 7 -4.26 2.44 10.63
C TYR A 7 -2.86 2.50 11.24
N VAL A 8 -2.45 1.44 11.95
CA VAL A 8 -1.06 1.24 12.38
C VAL A 8 -0.53 0.00 11.70
N LEU A 9 0.68 0.13 11.15
CA LEU A 9 1.43 -0.97 10.54
C LEU A 9 1.67 -2.06 11.60
N GLU A 10 1.10 -3.25 11.37
CA GLU A 10 1.33 -4.44 12.21
C GLU A 10 2.43 -5.32 11.65
N SER A 11 2.45 -5.49 10.32
CA SER A 11 3.41 -6.35 9.64
C SER A 11 3.87 -5.73 8.33
N GLN A 12 5.15 -5.89 8.04
CA GLN A 12 5.79 -5.42 6.82
C GLN A 12 6.79 -6.48 6.36
N GLU A 13 6.54 -7.07 5.20
CA GLU A 13 7.40 -8.10 4.61
C GLU A 13 8.03 -7.59 3.32
N ASN A 14 9.28 -7.97 3.07
CA ASN A 14 10.02 -7.71 1.83
C ASN A 14 10.16 -6.22 1.42
N TYR A 15 9.90 -5.28 2.34
CA TYR A 15 10.02 -3.84 2.09
C TYR A 15 11.39 -3.38 1.60
N LYS A 16 12.47 -3.99 2.11
CA LYS A 16 13.83 -3.67 1.68
C LYS A 16 14.11 -4.08 0.24
N ASP A 17 13.64 -5.25 -0.17
CA ASP A 17 13.78 -5.73 -1.54
C ASP A 17 12.97 -4.88 -2.51
N PHE A 18 11.81 -4.42 -2.06
CA PHE A 18 10.98 -3.47 -2.80
C PHE A 18 11.65 -2.10 -2.97
N LEU A 19 12.18 -1.50 -1.91
CA LEU A 19 12.93 -0.24 -2.00
C LEU A 19 14.09 -0.37 -3.00
N LYS A 20 14.81 -1.49 -2.93
CA LYS A 20 15.90 -1.79 -3.85
C LYS A 20 15.44 -2.00 -5.29
N ALA A 21 14.31 -2.68 -5.51
CA ALA A 21 13.73 -2.93 -6.83
C ALA A 21 13.19 -1.65 -7.49
N LEU A 22 12.77 -0.67 -6.69
CA LEU A 22 12.34 0.64 -7.17
C LEU A 22 13.48 1.65 -7.31
N GLU A 23 14.71 1.29 -6.95
CA GLU A 23 15.85 2.22 -6.85
C GLU A 23 15.53 3.44 -5.97
N LEU A 24 14.61 3.27 -5.01
CA LEU A 24 14.22 4.31 -4.06
C LEU A 24 15.07 4.10 -2.80
N GLU A 25 16.12 4.89 -2.63
CA GLU A 25 17.00 4.83 -1.45
C GLU A 25 16.29 5.29 -0.17
N THR A 26 15.35 6.23 -0.28
CA THR A 26 14.50 6.72 0.80
C THR A 26 13.18 7.21 0.23
N VAL A 27 12.05 6.73 0.76
CA VAL A 27 10.76 7.41 0.58
C VAL A 27 10.77 8.57 1.57
N ASP A 28 11.49 9.64 1.23
CA ASP A 28 11.63 10.81 2.09
C ASP A 28 10.36 11.66 2.01
N GLY A 29 9.28 11.18 2.64
CA GLY A 29 8.07 11.97 2.89
C GLY A 29 7.29 12.45 1.67
N ASP A 30 7.57 11.96 0.45
CA ASP A 30 6.85 12.40 -0.75
C ASP A 30 5.38 12.01 -0.69
N ILE A 31 4.52 13.00 -0.44
CA ILE A 31 3.06 12.84 -0.44
C ILE A 31 2.60 12.80 -1.90
N PHE A 32 2.50 11.60 -2.44
CA PHE A 32 2.00 11.42 -3.80
C PHE A 32 0.47 11.51 -3.85
N LYS A 33 -0.06 12.40 -4.70
CA LYS A 33 -1.51 12.48 -4.99
C LYS A 33 -1.82 11.69 -6.26
N THR A 34 -2.49 10.55 -6.12
CA THR A 34 -2.94 9.73 -7.25
C THR A 34 -4.45 9.59 -7.28
N THR A 35 -4.99 9.32 -8.46
CA THR A 35 -6.41 8.99 -8.61
C THR A 35 -6.60 7.53 -8.20
N VAL A 36 -7.23 7.36 -7.05
CA VAL A 36 -7.69 6.05 -6.60
C VAL A 36 -8.84 5.62 -7.51
N THR A 37 -8.69 4.49 -8.18
CA THR A 37 -9.81 3.82 -8.84
C THR A 37 -10.43 2.85 -7.84
N PRO A 38 -11.67 3.08 -7.36
CA PRO A 38 -12.39 2.11 -6.55
C PRO A 38 -12.83 0.96 -7.46
N ASP A 39 -12.11 -0.16 -7.40
CA ASP A 39 -12.44 -1.38 -8.14
C ASP A 39 -12.87 -2.45 -7.13
N GLY A 40 -14.18 -2.67 -7.01
CA GLY A 40 -14.74 -3.77 -6.22
C GLY A 40 -14.38 -3.81 -4.73
N GLY A 41 -13.98 -2.68 -4.12
CA GLY A 41 -13.54 -2.61 -2.72
C GLY A 41 -12.03 -2.56 -2.53
N LYS A 42 -11.25 -2.52 -3.63
CA LYS A 42 -9.80 -2.34 -3.63
C LYS A 42 -9.44 -0.94 -4.13
N LEU A 43 -8.48 -0.30 -3.48
CA LEU A 43 -7.78 0.87 -4.00
C LEU A 43 -6.68 0.36 -4.93
N LYS A 44 -6.72 0.77 -6.19
CA LYS A 44 -5.64 0.50 -7.13
C LYS A 44 -4.98 1.80 -7.53
N ILE A 45 -3.65 1.81 -7.48
CA ILE A 45 -2.79 2.90 -7.88
C ILE A 45 -1.87 2.35 -8.96
N GLN A 46 -2.02 2.84 -10.19
CA GLN A 46 -1.22 2.40 -11.33
C GLN A 46 -0.36 3.54 -11.85
N PHE A 47 0.94 3.28 -11.92
CA PHE A 47 1.97 4.09 -12.53
C PHE A 47 2.65 3.29 -13.64
N PRO A 48 3.41 3.94 -14.55
CA PRO A 48 3.99 3.27 -15.71
C PRO A 48 4.78 1.98 -15.42
N LYS A 49 5.38 1.86 -14.23
CA LYS A 49 6.12 0.64 -13.78
C LYS A 49 5.70 0.14 -12.39
N TYR A 50 4.77 0.82 -11.72
CA TYR A 50 4.39 0.52 -10.35
C TYR A 50 2.88 0.31 -10.22
N LEU A 51 2.49 -0.79 -9.61
CA LEU A 51 1.13 -1.15 -9.29
C LEU A 51 1.04 -1.33 -7.78
N TYR A 52 0.25 -0.50 -7.14
CA TYR A 52 -0.09 -0.67 -5.73
C TYR A 52 -1.57 -0.97 -5.62
N THR A 53 -1.88 -1.95 -4.80
CA THR A 53 -3.25 -2.34 -4.48
C THR A 53 -3.41 -2.38 -2.98
N ALA A 54 -4.41 -1.70 -2.45
CA ALA A 54 -4.79 -1.77 -1.05
C ALA A 54 -6.24 -2.24 -0.92
N GLU A 55 -6.49 -3.15 0.01
CA GLU A 55 -7.80 -3.74 0.25
C GLU A 55 -8.07 -3.77 1.76
N VAL A 56 -9.27 -3.40 2.18
CA VAL A 56 -9.69 -3.58 3.57
C VAL A 56 -10.33 -4.95 3.71
N VAL A 57 -9.67 -5.83 4.45
CA VAL A 57 -10.14 -7.18 4.79
C VAL A 57 -10.46 -7.19 6.29
N GLY A 58 -11.74 -7.02 6.61
CA GLY A 58 -12.21 -6.87 7.98
C GLY A 58 -11.65 -5.61 8.64
N ASP A 59 -10.87 -5.77 9.70
CA ASP A 59 -10.24 -4.66 10.46
C ASP A 59 -8.81 -4.37 10.00
N LYS A 60 -8.35 -5.01 8.92
CA LYS A 60 -6.99 -4.91 8.40
C LYS A 60 -6.99 -4.28 7.02
N LEU A 61 -6.07 -3.37 6.81
CA LEU A 61 -5.69 -2.83 5.51
C LEU A 61 -4.52 -3.67 5.00
N VAL A 62 -4.73 -4.36 3.88
CA VAL A 62 -3.73 -5.18 3.20
C VAL A 62 -3.24 -4.41 1.99
N GLU A 63 -1.96 -4.06 1.98
CA GLU A 63 -1.32 -3.26 0.94
C GLU A 63 -0.27 -4.12 0.24
N VAL A 64 -0.38 -4.19 -1.09
CA VAL A 64 0.47 -5.01 -1.95
C VAL A 64 1.01 -4.14 -3.08
N SER A 65 2.32 -4.19 -3.32
CA SER A 65 2.99 -3.50 -4.42
C SER A 65 3.40 -4.44 -5.56
N THR A 66 3.81 -3.87 -6.71
CA THR A 66 4.17 -4.64 -7.91
C THR A 66 5.14 -5.76 -7.58
N TYR A 67 4.94 -6.89 -8.26
CA TYR A 67 5.71 -8.12 -8.12
C TYR A 67 5.52 -8.85 -6.77
N ASN A 68 4.47 -8.54 -5.98
CA ASN A 68 4.27 -9.11 -4.63
C ASN A 68 5.52 -8.97 -3.75
N LEU A 69 6.37 -7.98 -4.05
CA LEU A 69 7.64 -7.79 -3.37
C LEU A 69 7.47 -7.12 -2.03
N THR A 70 6.29 -6.65 -1.67
CA THR A 70 6.03 -6.18 -0.32
C THR A 70 4.59 -6.40 0.03
N LEU A 71 4.40 -6.92 1.24
CA LEU A 71 3.11 -7.02 1.90
C LEU A 71 3.16 -6.15 3.15
N MET A 72 2.31 -5.15 3.20
CA MET A 72 2.09 -4.38 4.43
C MET A 72 0.69 -4.69 4.95
N ILE A 73 0.60 -5.02 6.23
CA ILE A 73 -0.66 -5.25 6.92
C ILE A 73 -0.76 -4.21 8.02
N SER A 74 -1.76 -3.36 7.91
CA SER A 74 -2.03 -2.32 8.88
C SER A 74 -3.37 -2.56 9.56
N LYS A 75 -3.45 -2.46 10.89
CA LYS A 75 -4.69 -2.66 11.65
C LYS A 75 -5.38 -1.33 11.92
N LYS A 76 -6.70 -1.32 11.73
CA LYS A 76 -7.53 -0.17 12.06
C LYS A 76 -7.63 -0.02 13.58
N ILE A 77 -7.31 1.17 14.07
CA ILE A 77 -7.27 1.47 15.52
C ILE A 77 -8.51 2.23 15.96
N LYS A 78 -9.15 2.97 15.05
CA LYS A 78 -10.41 3.71 15.22
C LYS A 78 -10.98 4.09 13.85
#